data_AF-A0A8J8EJQ4-F1
#
_entry.id   AF-A0A8J8EJQ4-F1
#
_cell.length_a   1.000
_cell.length_b   1.000
_cell.length_c   1.000
_cell.angle_alpha   90.00
_cell.angle_beta   90.00
_cell.angle_gamma   90.00
#
_symmetry.space_group_name_H-M   'P 1'
#
loop_
_entity.id
_entity.type
_entity.pdbx_description
1 polymer ?
#
loop_
_entity_poly.entity_id
_entity_poly.type
_entity_poly.pdbx_seq_one_letter_code
_entity_poly.pdbx_strand_id
1 'polypeptide(L)'
;MKRLVTLILLLTAVITLAYVFQVPQPEDVKPLGEFYLENSYFGDYSARSPEVVTSILWDYRGIDTLFETAVFFLAIIGSLTVFRLTKEQEKEVKTEPTQVEPLPLPIRTVTKVIVAMILAVSASIALHGHLTPGGGFQGGSALAVAPLLIIAAYSKYT
;
A
#
# COMPACT_ATOMS: atom_id res chain seq x y z
N MET A 1 1.38 38.63 10.18
CA MET A 1 0.02 38.07 10.05
C MET A 1 0.02 36.58 9.69
N LYS A 2 0.59 36.14 8.57
CA LYS A 2 0.63 34.70 8.19
C LYS A 2 1.19 33.77 9.28
N ARG A 3 2.35 34.10 9.86
CA ARG A 3 2.97 33.34 10.96
C ARG A 3 2.10 33.25 12.22
N LEU A 4 1.34 34.31 12.53
CA LEU A 4 0.44 34.34 13.69
C LEU A 4 -0.78 33.44 13.47
N VAL A 5 -1.37 33.49 12.27
CA VAL A 5 -2.48 32.60 11.88
C VAL A 5 -2.04 31.14 11.91
N THR A 6 -0.85 30.82 11.37
CA THR A 6 -0.30 29.45 11.45
C THR A 6 -0.11 28.98 12.89
N LEU A 7 0.40 29.86 13.76
CA LEU A 7 0.64 29.53 15.16
C LEU A 7 -0.65 29.29 15.92
N ILE A 8 -1.70 30.08 15.65
CA ILE A 8 -3.04 29.87 16.20
C ILE A 8 -3.61 28.52 15.74
N LEU A 9 -3.52 28.20 14.44
CA LEU A 9 -4.02 26.93 13.91
C LEU A 9 -3.30 25.71 14.53
N LEU A 10 -1.98 25.78 14.68
CA LEU A 10 -1.21 24.73 15.33
C LEU A 10 -1.61 24.59 16.80
N LEU A 11 -1.77 25.70 17.52
CA LEU A 11 -2.18 25.67 18.92
C LEU A 11 -3.56 25.05 19.07
N THR A 12 -4.52 25.41 18.21
CA THR A 12 -5.86 24.81 18.21
C THR A 12 -5.79 23.32 17.92
N ALA A 13 -4.99 22.89 16.94
CA ALA A 13 -4.84 21.47 16.60
C ALA A 13 -4.25 20.68 17.77
N VAL A 14 -3.24 21.22 18.45
CA VAL A 14 -2.62 20.60 19.63
C VAL A 14 -3.62 20.50 20.78
N ILE A 15 -4.39 21.55 21.06
CA ILE A 15 -5.40 21.55 22.12
C ILE A 15 -6.51 20.53 21.80
N THR A 16 -7.01 20.49 20.55
CA THR A 16 -8.01 19.49 20.14
C THR A 16 -7.48 18.07 20.27
N LEU A 17 -6.22 17.85 19.90
CA LEU A 17 -5.60 16.54 19.99
C LEU A 17 -5.42 16.11 21.46
N ALA A 18 -4.96 17.02 22.32
CA ALA A 18 -4.83 16.77 23.75
C ALA A 18 -6.18 16.44 24.40
N TYR A 19 -7.26 17.09 23.98
CA TYR A 19 -8.61 16.79 24.44
C TYR A 19 -9.08 15.40 23.99
N VAL A 20 -8.81 15.01 22.74
CA VAL A 20 -9.16 13.67 22.23
C VAL A 20 -8.47 12.56 23.03
N PHE A 21 -7.22 12.76 23.47
CA PHE A 21 -6.51 11.78 24.29
C PHE A 21 -7.07 11.62 25.71
N GLN A 22 -7.88 12.56 26.20
CA GLN A 22 -8.57 12.44 27.48
C GLN A 22 -9.90 11.69 27.38
N VAL A 23 -10.40 11.43 26.17
CA VAL A 23 -11.63 10.65 25.97
C VAL A 23 -11.35 9.20 26.40
N PRO A 24 -12.12 8.67 27.38
CA PRO A 24 -11.99 7.29 27.79
C PRO A 24 -12.11 6.35 26.60
N GLN A 25 -11.23 5.37 26.52
CA GLN A 25 -11.34 4.36 25.47
C GLN A 25 -12.54 3.47 25.81
N PRO A 26 -13.41 3.14 24.82
CA PRO A 26 -14.48 2.19 25.05
C PRO A 26 -13.89 0.85 25.47
N GLU A 27 -14.35 0.32 26.61
CA GLU A 27 -13.92 -0.98 27.14
C GLU A 27 -14.60 -2.14 26.39
N ASP A 28 -15.83 -1.91 25.93
CA ASP A 28 -16.63 -2.89 25.22
C ASP A 28 -16.56 -2.75 23.70
N VAL A 29 -16.74 -3.88 23.02
CA VAL A 29 -16.87 -3.91 21.56
C VAL A 29 -18.21 -3.27 21.20
N LYS A 30 -18.21 -2.36 20.22
CA LYS A 30 -19.45 -1.76 19.72
C LYS A 30 -20.34 -2.84 19.08
N PRO A 31 -21.67 -2.68 19.07
CA PRO A 31 -22.58 -3.68 18.49
C PRO A 31 -22.24 -4.09 17.04
N LEU A 32 -21.75 -3.16 16.23
CA LEU A 32 -21.30 -3.47 14.86
C LEU A 32 -20.04 -4.35 14.83
N GLY A 33 -19.12 -4.15 15.78
CA GLY A 33 -17.94 -4.99 15.95
C GLY A 33 -18.32 -6.39 16.40
N GLU A 34 -19.27 -6.52 17.33
CA GLU A 34 -19.83 -7.81 17.75
C GLU A 34 -20.46 -8.54 16.56
N PHE A 35 -21.27 -7.85 15.75
CA PHE A 35 -21.83 -8.41 14.53
C PHE A 35 -20.76 -9.02 13.61
N TYR A 36 -19.67 -8.30 13.36
CA TYR A 36 -18.58 -8.82 12.52
C TYR A 36 -17.87 -10.02 13.15
N LEU A 37 -17.63 -10.00 14.46
CA LEU A 37 -16.99 -11.11 15.16
C LEU A 37 -17.84 -12.38 15.12
N GLU A 38 -19.16 -12.25 15.27
CA GLU A 38 -20.07 -13.39 15.29
C GLU A 38 -20.34 -13.96 13.89
N ASN A 39 -20.38 -13.10 12.85
CA ASN A 39 -20.81 -13.50 11.51
C ASN A 39 -19.66 -13.81 10.53
N SER A 40 -18.41 -13.45 10.83
CA SER A 40 -17.30 -13.61 9.86
C SER A 40 -17.13 -15.04 9.31
N TYR A 41 -17.35 -16.07 10.14
CA TYR A 41 -17.18 -17.47 9.75
C TYR A 41 -18.44 -18.34 9.88
N PHE A 42 -19.33 -18.03 10.83
CA PHE A 42 -20.58 -18.76 11.06
C PHE A 42 -21.80 -17.84 10.84
N GLY A 43 -22.99 -18.41 10.69
CA GLY A 43 -24.24 -17.65 10.53
C GLY A 43 -24.66 -17.39 9.08
N ASP A 44 -25.84 -16.80 8.91
CA ASP A 44 -26.47 -16.60 7.60
C ASP A 44 -25.79 -15.49 6.78
N TYR A 45 -25.15 -14.52 7.45
CA TYR A 45 -24.41 -13.41 6.83
C TYR A 45 -22.91 -13.67 6.75
N SER A 46 -22.51 -14.93 6.63
CA SER A 46 -21.10 -15.28 6.75
C SER A 46 -20.29 -15.13 5.48
N ALA A 47 -19.14 -14.47 5.61
CA ALA A 47 -18.09 -14.39 4.61
C ALA A 47 -17.25 -15.69 4.50
N ARG A 48 -17.48 -16.66 5.40
CA ARG A 48 -16.72 -17.92 5.49
C ARG A 48 -15.20 -17.70 5.60
N SER A 49 -14.80 -16.62 6.27
CA SER A 49 -13.40 -16.26 6.49
C SER A 49 -13.15 -16.17 8.00
N PRO A 50 -12.24 -16.99 8.57
CA PRO A 50 -11.86 -16.84 9.96
C PRO A 50 -11.08 -15.54 10.22
N GLU A 51 -10.52 -14.90 9.18
CA GLU A 51 -9.91 -13.59 9.27
C GLU A 51 -10.99 -12.49 9.15
N VAL A 52 -11.28 -11.86 10.30
CA VAL A 52 -12.38 -10.89 10.49
C VAL A 52 -12.11 -9.57 9.77
N VAL A 53 -10.85 -9.14 9.67
CA VAL A 53 -10.55 -7.86 8.97
C VAL A 53 -10.78 -8.01 7.47
N THR A 54 -10.37 -9.13 6.88
CA THR A 54 -10.53 -9.46 5.48
C THR A 54 -12.00 -9.71 5.16
N SER A 55 -12.78 -10.36 6.03
CA SER A 55 -14.23 -10.49 5.83
C SER A 55 -14.91 -9.12 5.80
N ILE A 56 -14.53 -8.20 6.70
CA ILE A 56 -15.02 -6.82 6.71
C ILE A 56 -14.66 -6.11 5.41
N LEU A 57 -13.39 -6.15 5.00
CA LEU A 57 -12.93 -5.41 3.83
C LEU A 57 -13.54 -5.95 2.53
N TRP A 58 -13.58 -7.27 2.34
CA TRP A 58 -14.00 -7.86 1.06
C TRP A 58 -15.50 -8.08 0.93
N ASP A 59 -16.17 -8.51 1.99
CA ASP A 59 -17.58 -8.91 1.91
C ASP A 59 -18.50 -7.80 2.45
N TYR A 60 -18.33 -7.42 3.72
CA TYR A 60 -19.23 -6.43 4.35
C TYR A 60 -19.03 -5.00 3.83
N ARG A 61 -17.79 -4.63 3.50
CA ARG A 61 -17.39 -3.29 3.06
C ARG A 61 -16.63 -3.31 1.74
N GLY A 62 -16.91 -4.30 0.88
CA GLY A 62 -16.25 -4.46 -0.43
C GLY A 62 -16.33 -3.23 -1.33
N ILE A 63 -17.39 -2.43 -1.21
CA ILE A 63 -17.54 -1.17 -1.95
C ILE A 63 -16.46 -0.14 -1.54
N ASP A 64 -16.11 -0.08 -0.26
CA ASP A 64 -15.07 0.83 0.22
C ASP A 64 -13.70 0.43 -0.35
N THR A 65 -13.39 -0.87 -0.36
CA THR A 65 -12.17 -1.41 -0.98
C THR A 65 -12.16 -1.24 -2.51
N LEU A 66 -13.30 -1.35 -3.18
CA LEU A 66 -13.41 -1.05 -4.61
C LEU A 66 -13.06 0.41 -4.90
N PHE A 67 -13.60 1.35 -4.14
CA PHE A 67 -13.27 2.76 -4.32
C PHE A 67 -11.84 3.11 -3.91
N GLU A 68 -11.30 2.47 -2.86
CA GLU A 68 -9.89 2.60 -2.49
C GLU A 68 -8.97 2.21 -3.65
N THR A 69 -9.19 1.04 -4.25
CA THR A 69 -8.40 0.55 -5.39
C THR A 69 -8.60 1.40 -6.64
N ALA A 70 -9.82 1.92 -6.89
CA ALA A 70 -10.08 2.86 -7.98
C ALA A 70 -9.31 4.17 -7.82
N VAL A 71 -9.32 4.78 -6.64
CA VAL A 71 -8.56 6.01 -6.35
C VAL A 71 -7.05 5.75 -6.47
N PHE A 72 -6.57 4.61 -5.97
CA PHE A 72 -5.16 4.22 -6.11
C PHE A 72 -4.74 4.06 -7.58
N PHE A 73 -5.56 3.40 -8.39
CA PHE A 73 -5.27 3.23 -9.83
C PHE A 73 -5.29 4.58 -10.58
N LEU A 74 -6.23 5.46 -10.24
CA LEU A 74 -6.26 6.83 -10.76
C LEU A 74 -5.02 7.63 -10.36
N ALA A 75 -4.52 7.47 -9.13
CA ALA A 75 -3.29 8.10 -8.69
C ALA A 75 -2.08 7.60 -9.52
N ILE A 76 -1.99 6.30 -9.78
CA ILE A 76 -0.94 5.74 -10.65
C ILE A 76 -1.01 6.33 -12.06
N ILE A 77 -2.20 6.34 -12.68
CA ILE A 77 -2.38 6.92 -14.02
C ILE A 77 -2.04 8.41 -14.01
N GLY A 78 -2.48 9.14 -13.00
CA GLY A 78 -2.19 10.57 -12.82
C GLY A 78 -0.70 10.83 -12.71
N SER A 79 0.01 10.11 -11.84
CA SER A 79 1.47 10.20 -11.70
C SER A 79 2.17 9.88 -13.01
N LEU A 80 1.82 8.77 -13.68
CA LEU A 80 2.42 8.41 -14.96
C LEU A 80 2.16 9.48 -16.04
N THR A 81 0.99 10.12 -16.02
CA THR A 81 0.65 11.19 -16.97
C THR A 81 1.47 12.45 -16.72
N VAL A 82 1.70 12.81 -15.45
CA VAL A 82 2.53 13.97 -15.07
C VAL A 82 4.01 13.73 -15.40
N PHE A 83 4.51 12.51 -15.20
CA PHE A 83 5.92 12.15 -15.46
C PHE A 83 6.18 11.69 -16.90
N ARG A 84 5.23 11.86 -17.84
CA ARG A 84 5.48 11.60 -19.25
C ARG A 84 6.52 12.58 -19.79
N LEU A 85 7.65 12.05 -20.23
CA LEU A 85 8.68 12.83 -20.91
C LEU A 85 8.16 13.33 -22.26
N THR A 86 8.51 14.57 -22.61
CA THR A 86 8.32 15.07 -23.97
C THR A 86 9.35 14.44 -24.91
N LYS A 87 9.08 14.44 -26.22
CA LYS A 87 10.03 13.94 -27.24
C LYS A 87 11.39 14.63 -27.19
N GLU A 88 11.44 15.86 -26.69
CA GLU A 88 12.67 16.65 -26.56
C GLU A 88 13.46 16.20 -25.32
N GLN A 89 12.79 16.02 -24.18
CA GLN A 89 13.39 15.45 -22.97
C GLN A 89 13.87 14.00 -23.18
N GLU A 90 13.12 13.18 -23.93
CA GLU A 90 13.56 11.82 -24.28
C GLU A 90 14.84 11.82 -25.13
N LYS A 91 15.02 12.82 -26.00
CA LYS A 91 16.26 12.97 -26.78
C LYS A 91 17.40 13.39 -25.86
N GLU A 92 17.19 14.36 -24.99
CA GLU A 92 18.20 14.85 -24.04
C GLU A 92 18.73 13.73 -23.12
N VAL A 93 17.83 12.94 -22.52
CA VAL A 93 18.19 11.75 -21.70
C VAL A 93 18.97 10.69 -22.50
N LYS A 94 18.70 10.54 -23.80
CA LYS A 94 19.45 9.61 -24.67
C LYS A 94 20.80 10.17 -25.15
N THR A 95 20.97 11.49 -25.12
CA THR A 95 22.16 12.17 -25.65
C THR A 95 23.26 12.28 -24.59
N GLU A 96 22.92 12.20 -23.31
CA GLU A 96 23.85 12.04 -22.19
C GLU A 96 23.93 10.57 -21.75
N PRO A 97 24.78 9.73 -22.37
CA PRO A 97 25.00 8.39 -21.87
C PRO A 97 25.82 8.49 -20.58
N THR A 98 25.16 8.58 -19.44
CA THR A 98 25.79 8.19 -18.17
C THR A 98 26.08 6.69 -18.30
N GLN A 99 27.32 6.34 -18.66
CA GLN A 99 27.75 4.95 -18.70
C GLN A 99 27.89 4.46 -17.27
N VAL A 100 26.81 3.90 -16.75
CA VAL A 100 26.78 3.33 -15.42
C VAL A 100 27.22 1.90 -15.56
N GLU A 101 28.29 1.53 -14.86
CA GLU A 101 28.73 0.14 -14.86
C GLU A 101 27.62 -0.74 -14.28
N PRO A 102 27.24 -1.84 -14.97
CA PRO A 102 26.24 -2.74 -14.46
C PRO A 102 26.71 -3.34 -13.14
N LEU A 103 25.77 -3.52 -12.20
CA LEU A 103 26.09 -4.12 -10.91
C LEU A 103 26.80 -5.49 -11.08
N PRO A 104 27.77 -5.81 -10.21
CA PRO A 104 28.50 -7.07 -10.22
C PRO A 104 27.60 -8.31 -10.35
N LEU A 105 28.10 -9.34 -11.05
CA LEU A 105 27.39 -10.59 -11.29
C LEU A 105 26.82 -11.26 -10.01
N PRO A 106 27.52 -11.27 -8.85
CA PRO A 106 26.97 -11.82 -7.62
C PRO A 106 25.69 -11.08 -7.18
N ILE A 107 25.67 -9.75 -7.26
CA ILE A 107 24.52 -8.93 -6.87
C ILE A 107 23.33 -9.26 -7.76
N ARG A 108 23.52 -9.29 -9.08
CA ARG A 108 22.45 -9.62 -10.03
C ARG A 108 21.91 -11.04 -9.82
N THR A 109 22.78 -11.99 -9.48
CA THR A 109 22.37 -13.38 -9.18
C THR A 109 21.54 -13.42 -7.90
N VAL A 110 21.97 -12.75 -6.83
CA VAL A 110 21.23 -12.65 -5.57
C VAL A 110 19.88 -11.96 -5.78
N THR A 111 19.83 -10.87 -6.56
CA THR A 111 18.57 -10.18 -6.89
C THR A 111 17.55 -11.11 -7.54
N LYS A 112 17.97 -11.98 -8.47
CA LYS A 112 17.04 -12.96 -9.09
C LYS A 112 16.41 -13.90 -8.07
N VAL A 113 17.22 -14.41 -7.13
CA VAL A 113 16.75 -15.31 -6.08
C VAL A 113 15.79 -14.57 -5.15
N ILE A 114 16.14 -13.35 -4.73
CA ILE A 114 15.28 -12.50 -3.89
C ILE A 114 13.96 -12.19 -4.59
N VAL A 115 13.97 -11.81 -5.86
CA VAL A 115 12.75 -11.54 -6.63
C VAL A 115 11.85 -12.77 -6.67
N ALA A 116 12.39 -13.96 -6.93
CA ALA A 116 11.60 -15.20 -6.92
C ALA A 116 10.96 -15.46 -5.55
N MET A 117 11.68 -15.21 -4.46
CA MET A 117 11.13 -15.31 -3.10
C MET A 117 10.03 -14.26 -2.85
N ILE A 118 10.23 -13.01 -3.27
CA ILE A 118 9.20 -11.96 -3.16
C ILE A 118 7.92 -12.39 -3.88
N LEU A 119 8.03 -12.89 -5.12
CA LEU A 119 6.86 -13.38 -5.86
C LEU A 119 6.09 -14.46 -5.09
N ALA A 120 6.82 -15.45 -4.55
CA ALA A 120 6.21 -16.54 -3.79
C ALA A 120 5.54 -16.06 -2.49
N VAL A 121 6.22 -15.20 -1.72
CA VAL A 121 5.70 -14.66 -0.46
C VAL A 121 4.51 -13.74 -0.71
N SER A 122 4.59 -12.83 -1.68
CA SER A 122 3.49 -11.94 -2.04
C SER A 122 2.25 -12.71 -2.50
N ALA A 123 2.44 -13.76 -3.31
CA ALA A 123 1.34 -14.63 -3.72
C ALA A 123 0.73 -15.37 -2.51
N SER A 124 1.57 -15.87 -1.60
CA SER A 124 1.10 -16.54 -0.38
C SER A 124 0.24 -15.59 0.48
N ILE A 125 0.71 -14.36 0.73
CA ILE A 125 -0.02 -13.32 1.49
C ILE A 125 -1.36 -12.98 0.84
N ALA A 126 -1.39 -12.85 -0.49
CA ALA A 126 -2.59 -12.50 -1.23
C ALA A 126 -3.63 -13.63 -1.22
N LEU A 127 -3.21 -14.87 -1.46
CA LEU A 127 -4.12 -16.02 -1.60
C LEU A 127 -4.64 -16.54 -0.26
N HIS A 128 -3.85 -16.41 0.81
CA HIS A 128 -4.25 -16.88 2.16
C HIS A 128 -4.85 -15.78 3.04
N GLY A 129 -5.21 -14.62 2.48
CA GLY A 129 -5.78 -13.50 3.25
C GLY A 129 -7.05 -13.86 4.04
N HIS A 130 -7.80 -14.86 3.60
CA HIS A 130 -8.97 -15.37 4.34
C HIS A 130 -8.61 -16.19 5.59
N LEU A 131 -7.39 -16.73 5.69
CA LEU A 131 -6.93 -17.57 6.81
C LEU A 131 -5.92 -16.86 7.72
N THR A 132 -5.06 -16.03 7.13
CA THR A 132 -3.95 -15.38 7.81
C THR A 132 -3.99 -13.87 7.60
N PRO A 133 -3.52 -13.06 8.56
CA PRO A 133 -3.43 -11.62 8.38
C PRO A 133 -2.70 -11.26 7.07
N GLY A 134 -3.36 -10.52 6.20
CA GLY A 134 -2.86 -10.28 4.85
C GLY A 134 -3.94 -9.78 3.92
N GLY A 135 -3.94 -10.30 2.69
CA GLY A 135 -4.87 -9.91 1.64
C GLY A 135 -4.18 -9.30 0.42
N GLY A 136 -5.01 -8.83 -0.52
CA GLY A 136 -4.56 -8.36 -1.84
C GLY A 136 -3.68 -7.11 -1.77
N PHE A 137 -3.98 -6.16 -0.88
CA PHE A 137 -3.23 -4.90 -0.78
C PHE A 137 -1.80 -5.12 -0.25
N GLN A 138 -1.66 -5.88 0.83
CA GLN A 138 -0.36 -6.19 1.43
C GLN A 138 0.47 -7.09 0.51
N GLY A 139 -0.15 -8.11 -0.10
CA GLY A 139 0.51 -8.94 -1.11
C GLY A 139 0.97 -8.12 -2.32
N GLY A 140 0.14 -7.21 -2.82
CA GLY A 140 0.48 -6.28 -3.90
C GLY A 140 1.60 -5.30 -3.53
N SER A 141 1.57 -4.74 -2.32
CA SER A 141 2.61 -3.83 -1.82
C SER A 141 3.96 -4.53 -1.70
N ALA A 142 3.98 -5.78 -1.21
CA ALA A 142 5.19 -6.59 -1.18
C ALA A 142 5.67 -6.94 -2.61
N LEU A 143 4.74 -7.25 -3.52
CA LEU A 143 5.04 -7.55 -4.92
C LEU A 143 5.68 -6.36 -5.63
N ALA A 144 5.29 -5.13 -5.30
CA ALA A 144 5.83 -3.90 -5.90
C ALA A 144 7.35 -3.72 -5.68
N VAL A 145 7.93 -4.38 -4.68
CA VAL A 145 9.39 -4.38 -4.43
C VAL A 145 10.14 -5.10 -5.55
N ALA A 146 9.56 -6.15 -6.14
CA ALA A 146 10.23 -6.94 -7.18
C ALA A 146 10.63 -6.12 -8.42
N PRO A 147 9.72 -5.37 -9.10
CA PRO A 147 10.12 -4.55 -10.24
C PRO A 147 11.10 -3.44 -9.85
N LEU A 148 11.00 -2.86 -8.65
CA LEU A 148 11.96 -1.87 -8.16
C LEU A 148 13.38 -2.45 -8.03
N LEU A 149 13.50 -3.66 -7.48
CA LEU A 149 14.78 -4.36 -7.40
C LEU A 149 15.33 -4.74 -8.78
N ILE A 150 14.47 -5.13 -9.71
CA ILE A 150 14.88 -5.40 -11.10
C ILE A 150 15.39 -4.12 -11.75
N ILE A 151 14.67 -3.00 -11.60
CA ILE A 151 15.10 -1.70 -12.13
C ILE A 151 16.45 -1.33 -11.50
N ALA A 152 16.60 -1.37 -10.18
CA ALA A 152 17.86 -1.02 -9.52
C ALA A 152 19.03 -1.93 -9.94
N ALA A 153 18.80 -3.24 -10.09
CA ALA A 153 19.88 -4.19 -10.37
C ALA A 153 20.26 -4.32 -11.86
N TYR A 154 19.35 -3.97 -12.76
CA TYR A 154 19.52 -4.12 -14.20
C TYR A 154 19.37 -2.82 -15.00
N SER A 155 19.12 -1.68 -14.33
CA SER A 155 19.12 -0.37 -14.97
C SER A 155 20.46 -0.12 -15.65
N LYS A 156 20.39 0.45 -16.86
CA LYS A 156 21.54 0.88 -17.65
C LYS A 156 21.70 2.41 -17.67
N TYR A 157 20.86 3.14 -16.92
CA TYR A 157 20.66 4.59 -17.04
C TYR A 157 20.55 5.30 -15.67
N THR A 158 21.25 4.84 -14.63
CA THR A 158 21.19 5.43 -13.27
C THR A 158 22.47 6.11 -12.86
#